data_AF-A0A382PUY1-F1
#
_entry.id   AF-A0A382PUY1-F1
#
_cell.length_a   1.000
_cell.length_b   1.000
_cell.length_c   1.000
_cell.angle_alpha   90.00
_cell.angle_beta   90.00
_cell.angle_gamma   90.00
#
_symmetry.space_group_name_H-M   'P 1'
#
loop_
_entity.id
_entity.type
_entity.pdbx_description
1 polymer ?
#
loop_
_entity_poly.entity_id
_entity_poly.type
_entity_poly.pdbx_seq_one_letter_code
_entity_poly.pdbx_strand_id
1 'polypeptide(L)'
;VKTDLTPCYILHHRDFSESSLILDIFSRDYGRVNLIVKGAKRNKKYYGINFDLYQKYNISWVSKSELGTLIEIEIAVSKTSFNPKKVIIGFYINEIILKLLHKHEPHPELFDIYELTLNKLFANENEKILLRYFEKQLLQSLGYGISLDYDTKTGSLIDPSIDYYYKIESGPSLDFITPNEGMKISGKTLF
;
A
#
# COMPACT_ATOMS: atom_id res chain seq x y z
N VAL A 1 17.70 15.11 10.43
CA VAL A 1 16.58 15.98 10.00
C VAL A 1 15.37 15.69 10.86
N LYS A 2 14.66 16.74 11.29
CA LYS A 2 13.38 16.61 12.02
C LYS A 2 12.25 16.65 11.00
N THR A 3 11.31 15.74 11.15
CA THR A 3 10.04 15.71 10.42
C THR A 3 8.93 15.99 11.43
N ASP A 4 8.09 16.98 11.14
CA ASP A 4 6.92 17.31 11.95
C ASP A 4 5.75 16.38 11.63
N LEU A 5 4.61 16.58 12.29
CA LEU A 5 3.45 15.69 12.24
C LEU A 5 2.94 15.50 10.81
N THR A 6 3.26 14.34 10.23
CA THR A 6 2.79 13.95 8.89
C THR A 6 1.88 12.72 9.00
N PRO A 7 0.88 12.58 8.12
CA PRO A 7 0.00 11.41 8.08
C PRO A 7 0.77 10.11 7.80
N CYS A 8 0.52 9.12 8.64
CA CYS A 8 1.17 7.81 8.59
C CYS A 8 0.20 6.68 8.93
N TYR A 9 0.45 5.51 8.34
CA TYR A 9 -0.05 4.22 8.83
C TYR A 9 1.12 3.36 9.30
N ILE A 10 0.88 2.51 10.30
CA ILE A 10 1.85 1.50 10.72
C ILE A 10 1.60 0.26 9.87
N LEU A 11 2.57 -0.14 9.05
CA LEU A 11 2.42 -1.35 8.23
C LEU A 11 2.73 -2.61 9.03
N HIS A 12 3.70 -2.51 9.93
CA HIS A 12 4.18 -3.59 10.77
C HIS A 12 4.90 -3.03 12.00
N HIS A 13 4.91 -3.79 13.11
CA HIS A 13 5.70 -3.47 14.28
C HIS A 13 6.27 -4.72 14.93
N ARG A 14 7.42 -4.57 15.59
CA ARG A 14 8.09 -5.65 16.32
C ARG A 14 8.79 -5.16 17.57
N ASP A 15 8.96 -6.05 18.54
CA ASP A 15 9.78 -5.80 19.71
C ASP A 15 11.24 -5.58 19.31
N PHE A 16 11.85 -4.55 19.89
CA PHE A 16 13.28 -4.26 19.73
C PHE A 16 14.06 -4.46 21.02
N SER A 17 13.47 -4.10 22.16
CA SER A 17 14.02 -4.32 23.49
C SER A 17 12.91 -4.52 24.51
N GLU A 18 13.26 -4.70 25.79
CA GLU A 18 12.27 -4.80 26.86
C GLU A 18 11.27 -3.62 26.91
N SER A 19 11.65 -2.45 26.39
CA SER A 19 10.84 -1.24 26.48
C SER A 19 10.55 -0.57 25.14
N SER A 20 11.15 -1.02 24.03
CA SER A 20 11.11 -0.31 22.75
C SER A 20 10.58 -1.18 21.61
N LEU A 21 9.94 -0.53 20.63
CA LEU A 21 9.43 -1.14 19.40
C LEU A 21 10.16 -0.58 18.18
N ILE A 22 10.23 -1.38 17.11
CA ILE A 22 10.44 -0.87 15.75
C ILE A 22 9.09 -0.85 15.03
N LEU A 23 8.78 0.27 14.38
CA LEU A 23 7.66 0.43 13.46
C LEU A 23 8.20 0.52 12.03
N ASP A 24 7.59 -0.22 11.12
CA ASP A 24 7.67 0.04 9.69
C ASP A 24 6.42 0.85 9.33
N ILE A 25 6.58 2.13 9.00
CA ILE A 25 5.47 3.04 8.70
C ILE A 25 5.41 3.35 7.21
N PHE A 26 4.21 3.65 6.72
CA PHE A 26 3.97 4.30 5.44
C PHE A 26 3.54 5.74 5.72
N SER A 27 4.40 6.70 5.40
CA SER A 27 4.12 8.13 5.48
C SER A 27 3.67 8.65 4.12
N ARG A 28 2.67 9.54 4.12
CA ARG A 28 2.17 10.18 2.91
C ARG A 28 3.26 10.95 2.17
N ASP A 29 4.04 11.74 2.90
CA ASP A 29 4.97 12.71 2.33
C ASP A 29 6.43 12.22 2.34
N TYR A 30 6.72 11.12 3.03
CA TYR A 30 8.09 10.59 3.19
C TYR A 30 8.22 9.10 2.81
N GLY A 31 7.16 8.48 2.30
CA GLY A 31 7.19 7.10 1.87
C GLY A 31 7.35 6.12 3.03
N ARG A 32 8.00 4.98 2.78
CA ARG A 32 8.28 4.01 3.83
C ARG A 32 9.44 4.44 4.71
N VAL A 33 9.21 4.41 6.02
CA VAL A 33 10.20 4.81 7.03
C VAL A 33 10.22 3.80 8.17
N ASN A 34 11.41 3.48 8.66
CA ASN A 34 11.58 2.67 9.87
C ASN A 34 11.78 3.61 11.07
N LEU A 35 10.98 3.43 12.12
CA LEU A 35 11.07 4.21 13.35
C LEU A 35 11.32 3.32 14.56
N ILE A 36 12.20 3.74 15.46
CA ILE A 36 12.28 3.22 16.82
C ILE A 36 11.42 4.06 17.76
N VAL A 37 10.60 3.39 18.55
CA VAL A 37 9.79 3.98 19.62
C VAL A 37 10.43 3.64 20.95
N LYS A 38 11.27 4.55 21.45
CA LYS A 38 11.98 4.35 22.71
C LYS A 38 11.00 4.44 23.88
N GLY A 39 10.96 3.40 24.71
CA GLY A 39 10.08 3.36 25.87
C GLY A 39 8.60 3.15 25.53
N ALA A 40 8.26 2.66 24.33
CA ALA A 40 6.90 2.30 23.91
C ALA A 40 6.07 1.58 25.00
N LYS A 41 6.69 0.68 25.77
CA LYS A 41 6.00 -0.14 26.78
C LYS A 41 5.94 0.47 28.19
N ARG A 42 6.70 1.53 28.46
CA ARG A 42 6.87 2.08 29.82
C ARG A 42 6.58 3.58 29.92
N ASN A 43 6.72 4.32 28.82
CA ASN A 43 6.58 5.78 28.80
C ASN A 43 5.10 6.18 28.75
N LYS A 44 4.70 7.08 29.66
CA LYS A 44 3.34 7.62 29.76
C LYS A 44 2.85 8.28 28.46
N LYS A 45 3.76 8.81 27.63
CA LYS A 45 3.42 9.41 26.33
C LYS A 45 2.70 8.43 25.38
N TYR A 46 2.96 7.13 25.52
CA TYR A 46 2.36 6.10 24.66
C TYR A 46 1.21 5.35 25.35
N TYR A 47 0.79 5.78 26.54
CA TYR A 47 -0.34 5.12 27.22
C TYR A 47 -1.61 5.29 26.39
N GLY A 48 -2.29 4.18 26.13
CA GLY A 48 -3.47 4.13 25.26
C GLY A 48 -3.18 4.07 23.77
N ILE A 49 -1.89 4.09 23.36
CA ILE A 49 -1.49 3.89 21.95
C ILE A 49 -1.15 2.42 21.74
N ASN A 50 -2.01 1.74 20.98
CA ASN A 50 -1.86 0.31 20.68
C ASN A 50 -0.99 0.02 19.45
N PHE A 51 -0.52 1.06 18.75
CA PHE A 51 0.23 0.93 17.49
C PHE A 51 -0.48 0.06 16.44
N ASP A 52 -1.79 0.25 16.31
CA ASP A 52 -2.66 -0.52 15.41
C ASP A 52 -2.26 -0.29 13.94
N LEU A 53 -2.24 -1.35 13.15
CA LEU A 53 -1.81 -1.30 11.76
C LEU A 53 -2.79 -0.53 10.86
N TYR A 54 -4.07 -0.49 11.22
CA TYR A 54 -5.15 0.05 10.39
C TYR A 54 -5.72 1.37 10.93
N GLN A 55 -5.02 1.96 11.91
CA GLN A 55 -5.28 3.29 12.42
C GLN A 55 -4.38 4.31 11.72
N LYS A 56 -4.97 5.42 11.29
CA LYS A 56 -4.22 6.58 10.81
C LYS A 56 -3.65 7.34 12.00
N TYR A 57 -2.37 7.67 11.92
CA TYR A 57 -1.66 8.50 12.89
C TYR A 57 -1.09 9.74 12.22
N ASN A 58 -0.83 10.78 13.00
CA ASN A 58 0.15 11.79 12.65
C ASN A 58 1.41 11.52 13.46
N ILE A 59 2.56 11.37 12.80
CA ILE A 59 3.81 10.97 13.46
C ILE A 59 4.89 12.00 13.15
N SER A 60 5.62 12.42 14.17
CA SER A 60 6.86 13.18 14.03
C SER A 60 8.05 12.30 14.39
N TRP A 61 9.18 12.49 13.72
CA TRP A 61 10.42 11.80 14.04
C TRP A 61 11.66 12.65 13.78
N VAL A 62 12.78 12.23 14.37
CA VAL A 62 14.11 12.73 14.02
C VAL A 62 14.91 11.58 13.44
N SER A 63 15.46 11.79 12.25
CA SER A 63 16.36 10.83 11.62
C SER A 63 17.79 11.37 11.52
N LYS A 64 18.77 10.51 11.84
CA LYS A 64 20.20 10.70 11.57
C LYS A 64 20.77 9.59 10.66
N SER A 65 19.96 8.59 10.33
CA SER A 65 20.30 7.38 9.57
C SER A 65 19.02 6.71 9.05
N GLU A 66 19.11 5.50 8.49
CA GLU A 66 17.95 4.70 8.03
C GLU A 66 16.88 4.42 9.10
N LEU A 67 17.23 4.51 10.40
CA LEU A 67 16.30 4.31 11.52
C LEU A 67 16.02 5.64 12.21
N GLY A 68 14.83 6.18 12.00
CA GLY A 68 14.35 7.38 12.69
C GLY A 68 13.96 7.07 14.14
N THR A 69 14.01 8.07 15.02
CA THR A 69 13.43 7.97 16.37
C THR A 69 12.11 8.72 16.40
N LEU A 70 11.02 8.02 16.76
CA LEU A 70 9.71 8.64 16.94
C LEU A 70 9.79 9.65 18.09
N ILE A 71 9.37 10.89 17.83
CA ILE A 71 9.32 11.95 18.85
C ILE A 71 7.90 12.23 19.28
N GLU A 72 6.91 12.10 18.40
CA GLU A 72 5.50 12.40 18.66
C GLU A 72 4.59 11.55 17.79
N ILE A 73 3.42 11.20 18.35
CA ILE A 73 2.40 10.39 17.69
C ILE A 73 1.03 10.82 18.19
N GLU A 74 0.14 11.09 17.26
CA GLU A 74 -1.25 11.45 17.51
C GLU A 74 -2.18 10.53 16.73
N ILE A 75 -3.28 10.12 17.35
CA ILE A 75 -4.31 9.34 16.66
C ILE A 75 -5.14 10.32 15.83
N ALA A 76 -5.20 10.11 14.51
CA ALA A 76 -6.10 10.90 13.68
C ALA A 76 -7.56 10.53 13.99
N VAL A 77 -8.48 11.49 13.92
CA VAL A 77 -9.92 11.31 14.26
C VAL A 77 -10.65 10.30 13.36
N SER A 78 -9.99 9.82 12.30
CA SER A 78 -10.48 8.75 11.43
C SER A 78 -10.54 7.42 12.19
N LYS A 79 -11.76 6.91 12.41
CA LYS A 79 -12.00 5.55 12.92
C LYS A 79 -12.49 4.67 11.77
N THR A 80 -11.58 3.88 11.24
CA THR A 80 -11.94 2.78 10.35
C THR A 80 -12.82 1.80 11.13
N SER A 81 -13.97 1.39 10.58
CA SER A 81 -14.69 0.23 11.12
C SER A 81 -13.71 -0.93 11.23
N PHE A 82 -13.79 -1.78 12.25
CA PHE A 82 -12.90 -2.93 12.36
C PHE A 82 -13.69 -4.21 12.11
N ASN A 83 -13.25 -4.99 11.11
CA ASN A 83 -13.84 -6.29 10.79
C ASN A 83 -12.76 -7.38 10.87
N PRO A 84 -12.79 -8.25 11.90
CA PRO A 84 -11.76 -9.26 12.11
C PRO A 84 -11.65 -10.25 10.94
N LYS A 85 -12.74 -10.49 10.19
CA LYS A 85 -12.72 -11.39 9.03
C LYS A 85 -11.89 -10.86 7.86
N LYS A 86 -11.58 -9.56 7.86
CA LYS A 86 -10.84 -8.88 6.79
C LYS A 86 -9.36 -8.67 7.12
N VAL A 87 -8.94 -9.01 8.34
CA VAL A 87 -7.58 -8.76 8.83
C VAL A 87 -6.51 -9.45 7.98
N ILE A 88 -6.76 -10.68 7.50
CA ILE A 88 -5.81 -11.40 6.62
C ILE A 88 -5.57 -10.63 5.32
N ILE A 89 -6.62 -9.98 4.79
CA ILE A 89 -6.52 -9.18 3.56
C ILE A 89 -5.80 -7.87 3.83
N GLY A 90 -6.07 -7.23 4.97
CA GLY A 90 -5.30 -6.07 5.43
C GLY A 90 -3.80 -6.38 5.55
N PHE A 91 -3.45 -7.55 6.10
CA PHE A 91 -2.07 -8.00 6.18
C PHE A 91 -1.45 -8.19 4.80
N TYR A 92 -2.17 -8.78 3.85
CA TYR A 92 -1.70 -8.90 2.47
C TYR A 92 -1.37 -7.54 1.86
N ILE A 93 -2.25 -6.54 2.01
CA ILE A 93 -2.04 -5.18 1.51
C ILE A 93 -0.79 -4.56 2.15
N ASN A 94 -0.64 -4.67 3.47
CA ASN A 94 0.55 -4.16 4.15
C ASN A 94 1.83 -4.86 3.66
N GLU A 95 1.79 -6.18 3.48
CA GLU A 95 2.92 -6.99 3.03
C GLU A 95 3.38 -6.63 1.62
N ILE A 96 2.47 -6.38 0.67
CA ILE A 96 2.87 -5.99 -0.70
C ILE A 96 3.48 -4.59 -0.72
N ILE A 97 3.01 -3.65 0.11
CA ILE A 97 3.67 -2.35 0.30
C ILE A 97 5.07 -2.56 0.88
N LEU A 98 5.20 -3.41 1.90
CA LEU A 98 6.48 -3.71 2.55
C LEU A 98 7.49 -4.41 1.64
N LYS A 99 7.04 -5.11 0.60
CA LYS A 99 7.92 -5.82 -0.35
C LYS A 99 8.27 -5.00 -1.57
N LEU A 100 7.35 -4.17 -2.05
CA LEU A 100 7.49 -3.54 -3.36
C LEU A 100 7.93 -2.06 -3.29
N LEU A 101 7.49 -1.28 -2.30
CA LEU A 101 7.89 0.12 -2.23
C LEU A 101 9.31 0.27 -1.70
N HIS A 102 10.10 1.17 -2.31
CA HIS A 102 11.37 1.59 -1.76
C HIS A 102 11.19 2.43 -0.48
N LYS A 103 12.23 2.46 0.36
CA LYS A 103 12.22 3.33 1.55
C LYS A 103 12.49 4.77 1.14
N HIS A 104 11.89 5.70 1.89
CA HIS A 104 12.08 7.14 1.72
C HIS A 104 11.63 7.70 0.36
N GLU A 105 10.82 6.95 -0.39
CA GLU A 105 10.22 7.39 -1.65
C GLU A 105 8.73 7.74 -1.43
N PRO A 106 8.33 9.02 -1.54
CA PRO A 106 6.95 9.43 -1.31
C PRO A 106 6.00 8.95 -2.40
N HIS A 107 4.87 8.34 -2.00
CA HIS A 107 3.77 7.97 -2.89
C HIS A 107 2.44 8.52 -2.32
N PRO A 108 2.20 9.84 -2.35
CA PRO A 108 1.05 10.46 -1.69
C PRO A 108 -0.31 9.99 -2.25
N GLU A 109 -0.41 9.78 -3.57
CA GLU A 109 -1.63 9.27 -4.20
C GLU A 109 -1.92 7.82 -3.78
N LEU A 110 -0.88 6.98 -3.75
CA LEU A 110 -1.01 5.59 -3.28
C LEU A 110 -1.37 5.54 -1.78
N PHE A 111 -0.86 6.47 -0.97
CA PHE A 111 -1.25 6.60 0.43
C PHE A 111 -2.75 6.89 0.57
N ASP A 112 -3.28 7.83 -0.21
CA ASP A 112 -4.70 8.17 -0.20
C ASP A 112 -5.55 6.97 -0.68
N ILE A 113 -5.08 6.22 -1.69
CA ILE A 113 -5.71 4.99 -2.18
C ILE A 113 -5.67 3.85 -1.15
N TYR A 114 -4.57 3.73 -0.40
CA TYR A 114 -4.43 2.76 0.69
C TYR A 114 -5.45 3.02 1.79
N GLU A 115 -5.59 4.28 2.24
CA GLU A 115 -6.59 4.69 3.22
C GLU A 115 -8.02 4.36 2.76
N LEU A 116 -8.36 4.72 1.52
CA LEU A 116 -9.67 4.39 0.93
C LEU A 116 -9.89 2.87 0.87
N THR A 117 -8.88 2.11 0.47
CA THR A 117 -8.94 0.64 0.40
C THR A 117 -9.22 0.03 1.76
N LEU A 118 -8.52 0.46 2.81
CA LEU A 118 -8.76 -0.02 4.18
C LEU A 118 -10.18 0.29 4.66
N ASN A 119 -10.63 1.54 4.44
CA ASN A 119 -11.97 1.97 4.83
C ASN A 119 -13.07 1.10 4.20
N LYS A 120 -12.97 0.84 2.90
CA LYS A 120 -13.91 -0.02 2.17
C LYS A 120 -13.80 -1.49 2.57
N LEU A 121 -12.57 -1.98 2.75
CA LEU A 121 -12.31 -3.37 3.13
C LEU A 121 -12.98 -3.69 4.45
N PHE A 122 -12.75 -2.87 5.48
CA PHE A 122 -13.35 -3.14 6.79
C PHE A 122 -14.83 -2.75 6.89
N ALA A 123 -15.35 -1.95 5.96
CA ALA A 123 -16.79 -1.78 5.73
C ALA A 123 -17.45 -3.00 5.06
N ASN A 124 -16.69 -4.09 4.82
CA ASN A 124 -17.16 -5.34 4.24
C ASN A 124 -17.61 -5.22 2.76
N GLU A 125 -17.01 -4.28 2.01
CA GLU A 125 -17.13 -4.27 0.56
C GLU A 125 -16.40 -5.47 -0.09
N ASN A 126 -16.58 -5.63 -1.40
CA ASN A 126 -16.03 -6.77 -2.14
C ASN A 126 -14.50 -6.71 -2.21
N GLU A 127 -13.86 -7.48 -1.33
CA GLU A 127 -12.40 -7.58 -1.20
C GLU A 127 -11.68 -7.92 -2.51
N LYS A 128 -12.29 -8.73 -3.40
CA LYS A 128 -11.65 -9.10 -4.66
C LYS A 128 -11.47 -7.89 -5.58
N ILE A 129 -12.47 -7.01 -5.62
CA ILE A 129 -12.43 -5.79 -6.43
C ILE A 129 -11.45 -4.81 -5.81
N LEU A 130 -11.52 -4.61 -4.50
CA LEU A 130 -10.63 -3.71 -3.76
C LEU A 130 -9.16 -4.09 -3.93
N LEU A 131 -8.85 -5.38 -3.82
CA LEU A 131 -7.48 -5.88 -3.99
C LEU A 131 -6.96 -5.62 -5.40
N ARG A 132 -7.73 -5.95 -6.44
CA ARG A 132 -7.30 -5.73 -7.84
C ARG A 132 -7.11 -4.26 -8.15
N TYR A 133 -7.99 -3.40 -7.63
CA TYR A 133 -7.83 -1.96 -7.75
C TYR A 133 -6.56 -1.48 -7.05
N PHE A 134 -6.35 -1.85 -5.78
CA PHE A 134 -5.16 -1.45 -5.03
C PHE A 134 -3.86 -1.93 -5.67
N GLU A 135 -3.80 -3.20 -6.09
CA GLU A 135 -2.63 -3.78 -6.78
C GLU A 135 -2.31 -3.05 -8.08
N LYS A 136 -3.33 -2.72 -8.90
CA LYS A 136 -3.15 -1.94 -10.13
C LYS A 136 -2.55 -0.56 -9.83
N GLN A 137 -3.07 0.12 -8.81
CA GLN A 137 -2.60 1.44 -8.40
C GLN A 137 -1.17 1.39 -7.83
N LEU A 138 -0.85 0.34 -7.06
CA LEU A 138 0.51 0.10 -6.57
C LEU A 138 1.49 -0.09 -7.73
N LEU A 139 1.17 -0.95 -8.71
CA LEU A 139 2.00 -1.15 -9.90
C LEU A 139 2.18 0.14 -10.70
N GLN A 140 1.12 0.92 -10.87
CA GLN A 140 1.18 2.22 -11.54
C GLN A 140 2.11 3.19 -10.81
N SER A 141 2.04 3.26 -9.47
CA SER A 141 2.91 4.12 -8.67
C SER A 141 4.40 3.73 -8.73
N LEU A 142 4.69 2.48 -9.06
CA LEU A 142 6.04 1.95 -9.26
C LEU A 142 6.56 2.10 -10.70
N GLY A 143 5.78 2.75 -11.59
CA GLY A 143 6.12 2.90 -13.01
C GLY A 143 5.82 1.66 -13.86
N TYR A 144 5.26 0.59 -13.28
CA TYR A 144 4.78 -0.60 -14.00
C TYR A 144 3.31 -0.46 -14.39
N GLY A 145 2.87 0.76 -14.71
CA GLY A 145 1.50 1.02 -15.16
C GLY A 145 1.16 0.14 -16.36
N ILE A 146 0.24 -0.79 -16.18
CA ILE A 146 -0.17 -1.69 -17.26
C ILE A 146 -1.13 -0.91 -18.15
N SER A 147 -0.77 -0.70 -19.42
CA SER A 147 -1.71 -0.22 -20.44
C SER A 147 -2.70 -1.34 -20.74
N LEU A 148 -3.91 -1.21 -20.21
CA LEU A 148 -5.00 -2.15 -20.45
C LEU A 148 -6.05 -1.60 -21.42
N ASP A 149 -6.02 -0.30 -21.69
CA ASP A 149 -7.03 0.38 -22.53
C ASP A 149 -6.70 0.29 -24.03
N TYR A 150 -5.45 -0.04 -24.37
CA TYR A 150 -4.95 -0.09 -25.74
C TYR A 150 -4.24 -1.41 -26.04
N ASP A 151 -4.42 -1.91 -27.26
CA ASP A 151 -3.58 -2.94 -27.84
C ASP A 151 -2.15 -2.42 -27.98
N THR A 152 -1.18 -3.13 -27.41
CA THR A 152 0.18 -2.61 -27.27
C THR A 152 1.03 -2.67 -28.53
N LYS A 153 0.58 -3.38 -29.58
CA LYS A 153 1.23 -3.33 -30.90
C LYS A 153 0.56 -2.34 -31.83
N THR A 154 -0.77 -2.28 -31.83
CA THR A 154 -1.51 -1.44 -32.79
C THR A 154 -1.80 -0.04 -32.27
N GLY A 155 -1.77 0.16 -30.95
CA GLY A 155 -2.18 1.41 -30.28
C GLY A 155 -3.69 1.67 -30.34
N SER A 156 -4.48 0.72 -30.83
CA SER A 156 -5.94 0.84 -30.92
C SER A 156 -6.58 0.58 -29.56
N LEU A 157 -7.74 1.20 -29.31
CA LEU A 157 -8.52 0.90 -28.10
C LEU A 157 -8.90 -0.58 -28.06
N ILE A 158 -8.87 -1.16 -26.87
CA ILE A 158 -9.34 -2.53 -26.63
C ILE A 158 -10.85 -2.61 -26.86
N ASP A 159 -11.26 -3.57 -27.68
CA ASP A 159 -12.68 -3.89 -27.90
C ASP A 159 -13.15 -4.89 -26.82
N PRO A 160 -14.18 -4.55 -26.02
CA PRO A 160 -14.80 -5.44 -25.04
C PRO A 160 -15.19 -6.83 -25.56
N SER A 161 -15.55 -6.92 -26.84
CA SER A 161 -16.11 -8.11 -27.48
C SER A 161 -15.05 -9.06 -28.05
N ILE A 162 -13.78 -8.65 -28.06
CA ILE A 162 -12.68 -9.40 -28.66
C ILE A 162 -11.80 -10.03 -27.55
N ASP A 163 -11.26 -11.21 -27.83
CA ASP A 163 -10.24 -11.83 -26.99
C ASP A 163 -8.84 -11.37 -27.42
N TYR A 164 -8.03 -10.95 -26.46
CA TYR A 164 -6.63 -10.55 -26.63
C TYR A 164 -5.70 -11.58 -25.99
N TYR A 165 -4.43 -11.53 -26.35
CA TYR A 165 -3.37 -12.24 -25.64
C TYR A 165 -2.58 -11.24 -24.81
N TYR A 166 -2.47 -11.48 -23.51
CA TYR A 166 -1.72 -10.65 -22.59
C TYR A 166 -0.33 -11.21 -22.37
N LYS A 167 0.68 -10.46 -22.78
CA LYS A 167 2.08 -10.80 -22.50
C LYS A 167 2.57 -10.00 -21.29
N ILE A 168 3.18 -10.69 -20.33
CA ILE A 168 3.80 -10.06 -19.15
C ILE A 168 4.83 -9.02 -19.63
N GLU A 169 4.86 -7.85 -18.98
CA GLU A 169 5.67 -6.67 -19.35
C GLU A 169 5.32 -5.97 -20.68
N SER A 170 4.44 -6.55 -21.51
CA SER A 170 4.08 -5.96 -22.81
C SER A 170 2.61 -5.54 -22.93
N GLY A 171 1.69 -6.13 -22.16
CA GLY A 171 0.26 -5.82 -22.22
C GLY A 171 -0.54 -6.65 -23.24
N PRO A 172 -1.83 -6.32 -23.46
CA PRO A 172 -2.72 -7.03 -24.39
C PRO A 172 -2.40 -6.72 -25.86
N SER A 173 -2.40 -7.73 -26.73
CA SER A 173 -2.43 -7.53 -28.19
C SER A 173 -3.09 -8.70 -28.92
N LEU A 174 -3.67 -8.43 -30.08
CA LEU A 174 -4.18 -9.45 -31.01
C LEU A 174 -3.06 -10.21 -31.73
N ASP A 175 -1.87 -9.60 -31.81
CA ASP A 175 -0.74 -10.09 -32.60
C ASP A 175 0.17 -11.08 -31.85
N PHE A 176 -0.18 -11.48 -30.62
CA PHE A 176 0.49 -12.62 -29.98
C PHE A 176 -0.26 -13.89 -30.38
N ILE A 177 0.25 -14.55 -31.41
CA ILE A 177 -0.47 -15.62 -32.12
C ILE A 177 -0.26 -16.99 -31.43
N THR A 178 0.69 -17.09 -30.49
CA THR A 178 1.02 -18.37 -29.85
C THR A 178 0.63 -18.43 -28.36
N PRO A 179 0.05 -19.55 -27.88
CA PRO A 179 -0.24 -19.76 -26.45
C PRO A 179 0.97 -19.66 -25.52
N ASN A 180 2.18 -19.77 -26.07
CA ASN A 180 3.43 -19.67 -25.32
C ASN A 180 3.90 -18.22 -25.10
N GLU A 181 3.29 -17.24 -25.78
CA GLU A 181 3.72 -15.83 -25.71
C GLU A 181 2.81 -14.97 -24.83
N GLY A 182 1.61 -15.44 -24.48
CA GLY A 182 0.69 -14.66 -23.66
C GLY A 182 -0.53 -15.45 -23.18
N MET A 183 -1.14 -14.95 -22.12
CA MET A 183 -2.38 -15.51 -21.57
C MET A 183 -3.57 -14.96 -22.36
N LYS A 184 -4.44 -15.83 -22.88
CA LYS A 184 -5.68 -15.41 -23.54
C LYS A 184 -6.63 -14.78 -22.51
N ILE A 185 -7.12 -13.58 -22.80
CA ILE A 185 -7.99 -12.79 -21.94
C ILE A 185 -9.09 -12.10 -22.77
N SER A 186 -10.27 -11.92 -22.18
CA SER A 186 -11.34 -11.16 -22.85
C SER A 186 -11.09 -9.66 -22.69
N GLY A 187 -11.31 -8.89 -23.77
CA GLY A 187 -11.28 -7.43 -23.76
C GLY A 187 -12.12 -6.83 -22.64
N LYS A 188 -13.28 -7.44 -22.35
CA LYS A 188 -14.19 -7.06 -21.26
C LYS A 188 -13.54 -7.08 -19.86
N THR A 189 -12.44 -7.80 -19.68
CA THR A 189 -11.75 -7.94 -18.38
C THR A 189 -10.60 -6.95 -18.18
N LEU A 190 -10.32 -6.13 -19.20
CA LEU A 190 -9.18 -5.19 -19.22
C LEU A 190 -9.51 -3.81 -18.65
N PHE A 191 -10.78 -3.43 -18.57
CA PHE A 191 -11.26 -2.14 -18.06
C PHE A 191 -12.27 -2.30 -16.91
#